data_AF-A0A5D3BT44-F1
#
_entry.id   AF-A0A5D3BT44-F1
#
_cell.length_a   1.000
_cell.length_b   1.000
_cell.length_c   1.000
_cell.angle_alpha   90.00
_cell.angle_beta   90.00
_cell.angle_gamma   90.00
#
_symmetry.space_group_name_H-M   'P 1'
#
loop_
_entity.id
_entity.type
_entity.pdbx_description
1 polymer ?
#
loop_
_entity_poly.entity_id
_entity_poly.type
_entity_poly.pdbx_seq_one_letter_code
_entity_poly.pdbx_strand_id
1 'polypeptide(L)' 'MEVARSKECISVSQRKYTLDLLTKTGMLGCRLADTLIEFNCKLGNSDDQVPVDKEQYQHLVGSL' A
#
# COMPACT_ATOMS: atom_id res chain seq x y z
N MET A 1 7.14 10.53 4.67
CA MET A 1 7.61 9.45 5.56
C MET A 1 8.09 10.08 6.86
N GLU A 2 7.61 9.61 7.99
CA GLU A 2 8.01 10.08 9.31
C GLU A 2 8.95 9.05 9.94
N VAL A 3 10.09 9.49 10.47
CA VAL A 3 11.10 8.59 11.04
C VAL A 3 11.47 9.09 12.43
N ALA A 4 11.19 8.29 13.45
CA ALA A 4 11.64 8.51 14.81
C ALA A 4 12.81 7.56 15.08
N ARG A 5 13.90 8.08 15.66
CA ARG A 5 15.08 7.28 16.02
C ARG A 5 15.33 7.38 17.52
N SER A 6 15.49 6.23 18.16
CA SER A 6 15.99 6.11 19.54
C SER A 6 17.37 5.44 19.51
N LYS A 7 18.02 5.31 20.67
CA LYS A 7 19.29 4.58 20.79
C LYS A 7 19.15 3.09 20.49
N GLU A 8 17.94 2.54 20.62
CA GLU A 8 17.67 1.10 20.57
C GLU A 8 16.94 0.70 19.30
N CYS A 9 16.19 1.62 18.66
CA CYS A 9 15.43 1.32 17.45
C CYS A 9 15.19 2.53 16.54
N ILE A 10 14.79 2.23 15.31
CA ILE A 10 14.26 3.18 14.35
C ILE A 10 12.80 2.81 14.11
N SER A 11 11.90 3.75 14.35
CA SER A 11 10.47 3.62 14.05
C SER A 11 10.13 4.46 12.82
N VAL A 12 9.48 3.84 11.84
CA VAL A 12 9.03 4.51 10.62
C VAL A 12 7.51 4.53 10.57
N SER A 13 6.92 5.71 10.42
CA SER A 13 5.49 5.92 10.20
C SER A 13 5.26 6.38 8.76
N GLN A 14 4.34 5.70 8.08
CA GLN A 14 3.86 6.08 6.75
C GLN A 14 2.44 6.64 6.79
N ARG A 15 1.91 6.98 7.98
CA ARG A 15 0.50 7.37 8.14
C ARG A 15 0.04 8.46 7.17
N LYS A 16 0.84 9.52 7.02
CA LYS A 16 0.56 10.60 6.05
C LYS A 16 0.50 10.08 4.61
N TYR A 17 1.46 9.24 4.24
CA TYR A 17 1.52 8.63 2.91
C TYR A 17 0.30 7.74 2.65
N THR A 18 -0.05 6.88 3.59
CA THR A 18 -1.23 6.01 3.49
C THR A 18 -2.52 6.82 3.32
N LEU A 19 -2.69 7.92 4.06
CA LEU A 19 -3.86 8.80 3.93
C LEU A 19 -3.92 9.53 2.58
N ASP A 20 -2.80 10.07 2.11
CA ASP A 20 -2.74 10.73 0.80
C ASP A 20 -3.03 9.73 -0.33
N LEU A 21 -2.52 8.50 -0.21
CA LEU A 21 -2.76 7.43 -1.18
C LEU A 21 -4.25 7.06 -1.24
N LEU A 22 -4.87 6.80 -0.08
CA LEU A 22 -6.30 6.49 0.01
C LEU A 22 -7.16 7.65 -0.52
N THR A 23 -6.73 8.89 -0.32
CA THR A 23 -7.43 10.05 -0.86
C THR A 23 -7.33 10.08 -2.39
N LYS A 24 -6.13 9.89 -2.95
CA LYS A 24 -5.88 9.86 -4.40
C LYS A 24 -6.66 8.74 -5.10
N THR A 25 -6.77 7.57 -4.47
CA THR A 25 -7.50 6.43 -5.03
C THR A 25 -9.01 6.46 -4.72
N GLY A 26 -9.48 7.43 -3.94
CA GLY A 26 -10.89 7.52 -3.54
C GLY A 26 -11.35 6.46 -2.53
N MET A 27 -10.41 5.87 -1.78
CA MET A 27 -10.63 4.71 -0.90
C MET A 27 -10.77 5.05 0.59
N LEU A 28 -10.92 6.32 0.97
CA LEU A 28 -11.04 6.75 2.37
C LEU A 28 -12.22 6.10 3.14
N GLY A 29 -13.27 5.67 2.43
CA GLY A 29 -14.44 5.01 3.00
C GLY A 29 -14.48 3.49 2.79
N CYS A 30 -13.43 2.90 2.21
CA CYS A 30 -13.40 1.46 1.97
C CYS A 30 -13.38 0.68 3.30
N ARG A 31 -14.13 -0.42 3.36
CA ARG A 31 -14.06 -1.35 4.49
C ARG A 31 -12.67 -1.97 4.55
N LEU A 32 -12.11 -2.06 5.75
CA LEU A 32 -10.89 -2.84 5.99
C LEU A 32 -11.10 -4.27 5.51
N ALA A 33 -10.12 -4.82 4.79
CA ALA A 33 -10.12 -6.24 4.51
C ALA A 33 -10.02 -6.99 5.84
N ASP A 34 -10.88 -8.00 6.03
CA ASP A 34 -10.83 -8.86 7.22
C ASP A 34 -9.54 -9.72 7.23
N THR A 35 -8.89 -9.83 6.08
CA THR A 35 -7.62 -10.53 5.89
C THR A 35 -6.46 -9.55 6.08
N LEU A 36 -5.49 -9.94 6.92
CA LEU A 36 -4.22 -9.23 7.01
C LEU A 36 -3.51 -9.24 5.65
N ILE A 37 -2.78 -8.16 5.33
CA ILE A 37 -1.86 -8.17 4.19
C ILE A 37 -0.82 -9.27 4.44
N GLU A 38 -0.86 -10.32 3.63
CA GLU A 38 0.13 -11.40 3.70
C GLU A 38 1.49 -10.86 3.27
N PHE A 39 2.45 -10.88 4.19
CA PHE A 39 3.80 -10.42 3.93
C PHE A 39 4.54 -11.46 3.08
N ASN A 40 5.02 -11.07 1.89
CA ASN A 40 5.58 -11.95 0.85
C ASN A 40 4.56 -12.89 0.18
N CYS A 41 3.32 -12.43 -0.03
CA CYS A 41 2.35 -13.15 -0.86
C CYS A 41 3.02 -13.52 -2.19
N LYS A 42 3.14 -14.83 -2.47
CA LYS A 42 3.74 -15.30 -3.72
C LYS A 42 2.86 -14.79 -4.85
N LEU A 43 3.46 -14.06 -5.79
CA LEU A 43 2.78 -13.63 -7.02
C LEU A 43 2.45 -14.89 -7.83
N GLY A 44 1.30 -15.49 -7.56
CA GLY A 44 0.80 -16.64 -8.29
C GLY A 44 0.39 -16.19 -9.70
N ASN A 45 0.64 -17.05 -10.69
CA ASN A 45 0.07 -16.86 -12.01
C ASN A 45 -1.45 -17.01 -11.89
N SER A 46 -2.14 -15.88 -11.79
CA SER A 46 -3.60 -15.85 -11.76
C SER A 46 -4.11 -15.69 -13.18
N ASP A 47 -4.14 -16.79 -13.94
CA ASP A 47 -4.68 -16.85 -15.31
C ASP A 47 -6.14 -16.34 -15.38
N ASP A 48 -6.88 -16.41 -14.27
CA ASP A 48 -8.29 -15.98 -14.17
C ASP A 48 -8.48 -14.54 -13.62
N GLN A 49 -7.41 -13.80 -13.31
CA GLN A 49 -7.54 -12.48 -12.69
C GLN A 49 -7.69 -11.38 -13.73
N VAL A 50 -8.64 -10.48 -13.50
CA VAL A 50 -8.81 -9.27 -14.33
C VAL A 50 -7.46 -8.54 -14.35
N PRO A 51 -6.87 -8.29 -15.53
CA PRO A 51 -5.61 -7.60 -15.62
C PRO A 51 -5.74 -6.21 -14.97
N VAL A 52 -4.90 -5.96 -13.98
CA VAL A 52 -4.80 -4.65 -13.33
C VAL A 52 -4.41 -3.61 -14.38
N ASP A 53 -5.04 -2.44 -14.32
CA ASP A 53 -4.67 -1.30 -15.13
C ASP A 53 -3.22 -0.90 -14.81
N LYS A 54 -2.33 -1.08 -15.80
CA LYS A 54 -0.90 -0.85 -15.65
C LYS A 54 -0.58 0.61 -15.36
N GLU A 55 -1.34 1.53 -15.91
CA GLU A 55 -1.12 2.98 -15.77
C GLU A 55 -1.46 3.42 -14.34
N GLN A 56 -2.58 2.92 -13.79
CA GLN A 56 -2.91 3.13 -12.38
C GLN A 56 -1.86 2.54 -11.45
N TYR A 57 -1.39 1.33 -11.71
CA TYR A 57 -0.37 0.70 -10.88
C TYR A 57 0.95 1.49 -10.92
N GLN A 58 1.39 1.91 -12.11
CA GLN A 58 2.60 2.71 -12.27
C GLN A 58 2.48 4.09 -11.61
N HIS A 59 1.32 4.75 -11.72
CA HIS A 59 1.08 6.02 -11.03
C HIS A 59 1.10 5.87 -9.50
N LEU A 60 0.57 4.75 -8.98
CA LEU A 60 0.59 4.41 -7.55
C LEU A 60 2.03 4.19 -7.06
N VAL A 61 2.79 3.33 -7.76
CA VAL A 61 4.16 2.97 -7.39
C VAL A 61 5.13 4.12 -7.62
N GLY A 62 4.93 4.90 -8.68
CA GLY A 62 5.73 6.10 -8.96
C GLY A 62 5.46 7.26 -8.00
N SER A 63 4.40 7.17 -7.18
CA SER A 63 4.09 8.12 -6.12
C SER A 63 4.67 7.73 -4.75
N LEU A 64 5.33 6.57 -4.62
CA LEU A 64 5.98 6.07 -3.38
C LEU A 64 7.24 6.87 -3.01
#